data_AF-A0A6I1VVN2-F1
#
_entry.id   AF-A0A6I1VVN2-F1
#
_cell.length_a   1.000
_cell.length_b   1.000
_cell.length_c   1.000
_cell.angle_alpha   90.00
_cell.angle_beta   90.00
_cell.angle_gamma   90.00
#
_symmetry.space_group_name_H-M   'P 1'
#
loop_
_entity.id
_entity.type
_entity.pdbx_description
1 polymer ?
#
loop_
_entity_poly.entity_id
_entity_poly.type
_entity_poly.pdbx_seq_one_letter_code
_entity_poly.pdbx_strand_id
1 'polypeptide(L)'
;DEARVICFDEFFVSDITDAMILGTLMEELFKNGVTLVATSNIVPDGLYKDGLQRARFLPAIALIKQNTDIVNVDSGVDYRLRHLEQAELYHFPLNDASEACLRESFKALTHNSTRAV
;
A
#
# COMPACT_ATOMS: atom_id res chain seq x y z
N ASP A 1 -20.94 5.73 -15.95
CA ASP A 1 -19.87 4.82 -15.48
C ASP A 1 -18.69 5.61 -14.93
N GLU A 2 -18.90 6.31 -13.81
CA GLU A 2 -17.84 7.02 -13.09
C GLU A 2 -17.39 6.19 -11.89
N ALA A 3 -16.08 6.11 -11.66
CA ALA A 3 -15.54 5.41 -10.50
C ALA A 3 -15.91 6.16 -9.22
N ARG A 4 -16.64 5.51 -8.31
CA ARG A 4 -17.07 6.09 -7.03
C ARG A 4 -16.07 5.87 -5.89
N VAL A 5 -15.14 4.93 -6.09
CA VAL A 5 -14.11 4.55 -5.13
C VAL A 5 -12.79 4.38 -5.88
N ILE A 6 -11.72 4.91 -5.30
CA ILE A 6 -10.35 4.69 -5.76
C ILE A 6 -9.55 4.10 -4.60
N CYS A 7 -8.83 3.03 -4.90
CA CYS A 7 -7.96 2.34 -3.96
C CYS A 7 -6.50 2.54 -4.37
N PHE A 8 -5.69 3.14 -3.49
CA PHE A 8 -4.24 3.13 -3.64
C PHE A 8 -3.62 2.11 -2.70
N ASP A 9 -2.94 1.13 -3.29
CA ASP A 9 -2.05 0.28 -2.51
C ASP A 9 -0.68 0.95 -2.39
N GLU A 10 -0.02 0.77 -1.25
CA GLU A 10 1.32 1.28 -0.95
C GLU A 10 1.51 2.78 -1.24
N PHE A 11 0.62 3.60 -0.70
CA PHE A 11 0.63 5.05 -0.89
C PHE A 11 1.90 5.69 -0.32
N PHE A 12 2.79 6.09 -1.21
CA PHE A 12 4.11 6.66 -0.90
C PHE A 12 4.49 7.73 -1.95
N VAL A 13 5.15 8.80 -1.50
CA VAL A 13 5.54 9.93 -2.35
C VAL A 13 7.01 10.28 -2.10
N SER A 14 7.84 10.19 -3.14
CA SER A 14 9.29 10.43 -3.08
C SER A 14 9.79 11.55 -3.99
N ASP A 15 9.11 11.87 -5.10
CA ASP A 15 9.48 12.94 -6.03
C ASP A 15 8.54 14.16 -5.96
N ILE A 16 9.06 15.34 -6.31
CA ILE A 16 8.28 16.58 -6.38
C ILE A 16 7.17 16.52 -7.44
N THR A 17 7.45 15.91 -8.59
CA THR A 17 6.53 15.79 -9.71
C THR A 17 5.31 14.99 -9.30
N ASP A 18 5.54 13.84 -8.66
CA ASP A 18 4.50 12.99 -8.11
C ASP A 18 3.68 13.74 -7.06
N ALA A 19 4.34 14.46 -6.16
CA ALA A 19 3.68 15.26 -5.14
C ALA A 19 2.71 16.31 -5.74
N MET A 20 3.12 16.99 -6.82
CA MET A 20 2.29 18.01 -7.46
C MET A 20 1.10 17.40 -8.22
N ILE A 21 1.33 16.33 -8.98
CA ILE A 21 0.26 15.61 -9.69
C ILE A 21 -0.75 15.07 -8.69
N LEU A 22 -0.27 14.47 -7.62
CA LEU A 22 -1.09 13.84 -6.60
C LEU A 22 -1.90 14.87 -5.81
N GLY A 23 -1.36 16.05 -5.53
CA GLY A 23 -2.12 17.14 -4.92
C GLY A 23 -3.35 17.53 -5.73
N THR A 24 -3.16 17.79 -7.03
CA THR A 24 -4.25 18.14 -7.95
C THR A 24 -5.25 16.99 -8.11
N LEU A 25 -4.76 15.75 -8.20
CA LEU A 25 -5.62 14.57 -8.30
C LEU A 25 -6.52 14.45 -7.08
N MET A 26 -5.97 14.53 -5.86
CA MET A 26 -6.75 14.39 -4.63
C MET A 26 -7.80 15.48 -4.50
N GLU A 27 -7.45 16.71 -4.86
CA GLU A 27 -8.40 17.83 -4.88
C GLU A 27 -9.60 17.53 -5.77
N GLU A 28 -9.37 17.07 -7.01
CA GLU A 28 -10.45 16.75 -7.95
C GLU A 28 -11.23 15.51 -7.54
N LEU A 29 -10.59 14.47 -6.99
CA LEU A 29 -11.29 13.29 -6.49
C LEU A 29 -12.28 13.65 -5.38
N PHE A 30 -11.86 14.43 -4.39
CA PHE A 30 -12.73 14.82 -3.28
C PHE A 30 -13.84 15.79 -3.73
N LYS A 31 -13.55 16.73 -4.64
CA LYS A 31 -14.57 17.60 -5.24
C LYS A 31 -15.68 16.83 -5.95
N ASN A 32 -15.33 15.72 -6.61
CA ASN A 32 -16.28 14.87 -7.33
C ASN A 32 -16.93 13.80 -6.43
N GLY A 33 -16.69 13.82 -5.11
CA GLY A 33 -17.29 12.87 -4.17
C GLY A 33 -16.75 11.43 -4.30
N VAL A 34 -15.55 11.27 -4.87
CA VAL A 34 -14.88 9.97 -4.95
C VAL A 34 -14.35 9.59 -3.57
N THR A 35 -14.66 8.37 -3.14
CA THR A 35 -14.11 7.82 -1.89
C THR A 35 -12.69 7.31 -2.13
N LEU A 36 -11.75 7.75 -1.30
CA LEU A 36 -10.38 7.27 -1.30
C LEU A 36 -10.20 6.19 -0.24
N VAL A 37 -9.64 5.05 -0.64
CA VAL A 37 -9.10 4.03 0.26
C VAL A 37 -7.61 3.90 -0.03
N ALA A 38 -6.77 3.95 0.99
CA ALA A 38 -5.32 3.81 0.79
C ALA A 38 -4.66 3.01 1.89
N THR A 39 -3.68 2.19 1.52
CA THR A 39 -2.74 1.56 2.46
C THR A 39 -1.44 2.36 2.45
N SER A 40 -0.80 2.55 3.61
CA SER A 40 0.51 3.20 3.68
C SER A 40 1.27 2.79 4.92
N ASN A 41 2.59 2.69 4.79
CA ASN A 41 3.51 2.52 5.91
C ASN A 41 3.90 3.86 6.57
N ILE A 42 3.40 4.98 6.04
CA ILE A 42 3.72 6.33 6.51
C ILE A 42 2.42 7.08 6.81
N VAL A 43 2.32 7.65 8.02
CA VAL A 43 1.19 8.52 8.37
C VAL A 43 1.17 9.76 7.44
N PRO A 44 0.01 10.37 7.17
CA PRO A 44 -0.09 11.47 6.20
C PRO A 44 0.91 12.61 6.42
N ASP A 45 1.17 13.00 7.67
CA ASP A 45 2.13 14.06 8.00
C ASP A 45 3.59 13.70 7.67
N GLY A 46 3.91 12.42 7.48
CA GLY A 46 5.20 11.90 7.04
C GLY A 46 5.35 11.76 5.53
N LEU A 47 4.28 11.86 4.75
CA LEU A 47 4.34 11.73 3.29
C LEU A 47 5.20 12.83 2.69
N TYR A 48 6.14 12.51 1.80
CA TYR A 48 7.06 13.45 1.15
C TYR A 48 7.93 14.28 2.13
N LYS A 49 8.20 13.73 3.33
CA LYS A 49 9.01 14.42 4.35
C LYS A 49 10.38 14.77 3.78
N ASP A 50 10.87 15.97 4.12
CA ASP A 50 12.15 16.51 3.65
C ASP A 50 12.28 16.66 2.12
N GLY A 51 11.19 16.47 1.38
CA GLY A 51 11.12 16.67 -0.06
C GLY A 51 11.33 18.13 -0.47
N LEU A 52 11.88 18.32 -1.67
CA LEU A 52 12.08 19.64 -2.26
C LEU A 52 10.75 20.39 -2.31
N GLN A 53 10.72 21.66 -1.89
CA GLN A 53 9.49 22.48 -1.85
C GLN A 53 8.27 21.80 -1.19
N ARG A 54 8.47 20.95 -0.17
CA ARG A 54 7.42 20.28 0.62
C ARG A 54 6.22 21.16 0.98
N ALA A 55 6.43 22.45 1.23
CA ALA A 55 5.37 23.42 1.48
C ALA A 55 4.24 23.39 0.43
N ARG A 56 4.57 23.11 -0.84
CA ARG A 56 3.59 22.96 -1.93
C ARG A 56 2.75 21.70 -1.83
N PHE A 57 3.23 20.67 -1.14
CA PHE A 57 2.51 19.40 -0.91
C PHE A 57 1.68 19.40 0.39
N LEU A 58 1.95 20.32 1.32
CA LEU A 58 1.15 20.45 2.55
C LEU A 58 -0.37 20.59 2.32
N PRO A 59 -0.85 21.31 1.27
CA PRO A 59 -2.27 21.35 0.95
C PRO A 59 -2.85 19.96 0.63
N ALA A 60 -2.11 19.12 -0.08
CA ALA A 60 -2.54 17.75 -0.40
C ALA A 60 -2.64 16.89 0.88
N ILE A 61 -1.66 17.01 1.79
CA ILE A 61 -1.70 16.34 3.10
C ILE A 61 -2.92 16.80 3.89
N ALA A 62 -3.21 18.11 3.89
CA ALA A 62 -4.38 18.65 4.57
C ALA A 62 -5.69 18.11 3.99
N LEU A 63 -5.80 18.02 2.65
CA LEU A 63 -6.96 17.43 1.97
C LEU A 63 -7.15 15.95 2.33
N ILE A 64 -6.07 15.16 2.36
CA ILE A 64 -6.13 13.76 2.79
C ILE A 64 -6.68 13.70 4.21
N LYS A 65 -6.07 14.42 5.16
CA LYS A 65 -6.49 14.39 6.58
C LYS A 65 -7.91 14.91 6.80
N GLN A 66 -8.41 15.80 5.96
CA GLN A 66 -9.77 16.33 6.05
C GLN A 66 -10.81 15.33 5.54
N ASN A 67 -10.48 14.55 4.51
CA ASN A 67 -11.44 13.72 3.77
C ASN A 67 -11.28 12.22 4.07
N THR A 68 -10.30 11.81 4.87
CA THR A 68 -10.07 10.40 5.22
C THR A 68 -9.97 10.17 6.72
N ASP A 69 -10.42 9.00 7.15
CA ASP A 69 -10.18 8.48 8.49
C ASP A 69 -8.87 7.68 8.50
N ILE A 70 -7.95 8.06 9.39
CA ILE A 70 -6.64 7.41 9.51
C ILE A 70 -6.77 6.23 10.47
N VAL A 71 -6.70 5.01 9.94
CA VAL A 71 -6.72 3.77 10.72
C VAL A 71 -5.31 3.20 10.81
N ASN A 72 -4.79 3.08 12.03
CA ASN A 72 -3.51 2.41 12.25
C ASN A 72 -3.73 0.88 12.34
N VAL A 73 -3.07 0.15 11.45
CA VAL A 73 -3.15 -1.32 11.35
C VAL A 73 -1.89 -1.95 11.96
N ASP A 74 -1.53 -1.55 13.17
CA ASP A 74 -0.46 -2.20 13.92
C ASP A 74 -1.06 -3.01 15.07
N SER A 75 -1.22 -4.31 14.83
CA SER A 75 -1.65 -5.28 15.85
C SER A 75 -0.48 -6.05 16.46
N GLY A 76 0.77 -5.71 16.11
CA GLY A 76 1.95 -6.49 16.48
C GLY A 76 2.01 -7.90 15.87
N VAL A 77 1.03 -8.27 15.05
CA VAL A 77 0.96 -9.56 14.35
C VAL A 77 1.44 -9.34 12.93
N ASP A 78 2.65 -9.81 12.62
CA ASP A 78 3.09 -9.92 11.23
C ASP A 78 2.42 -11.16 10.60
N TYR A 79 1.37 -10.92 9.82
CA TYR A 79 0.65 -11.98 9.12
C TYR A 79 1.50 -12.70 8.06
N ARG A 80 2.60 -12.09 7.60
CA ARG A 80 3.56 -12.73 6.69
C ARG A 80 4.36 -13.79 7.43
N LEU A 81 4.81 -13.48 8.65
CA LEU A 81 5.59 -14.41 9.48
C LEU A 81 4.79 -15.68 9.82
N ARG A 82 3.47 -15.60 10.03
CA ARG A 82 2.63 -16.78 10.30
C ARG A 82 2.72 -17.87 9.22
N HIS A 83 3.01 -17.48 7.98
CA HIS A 83 3.16 -18.43 6.86
C HIS A 83 4.63 -18.72 6.55
N LEU A 84 5.53 -17.75 6.77
CA LEU A 84 6.96 -17.87 6.50
C LEU A 84 7.72 -18.68 7.56
N GLU A 85 7.25 -18.76 8.81
CA GLU A 85 7.84 -19.62 9.84
C GLU A 85 7.82 -21.12 9.45
N GLN A 86 6.95 -21.51 8.51
CA GLN A 86 6.81 -22.89 8.04
C GLN A 86 7.56 -23.18 6.73
N ALA A 87 8.16 -22.16 6.09
CA ALA A 87 8.82 -22.27 4.81
C ALA A 87 10.33 -22.04 4.93
N GLU A 88 11.11 -22.87 4.25
CA GLU A 88 12.53 -22.63 4.09
C GLU A 88 12.75 -21.36 3.25
N LEU A 89 13.39 -20.34 3.82
CA LEU A 89 13.50 -19.00 3.21
C LEU A 89 14.53 -18.91 2.08
N TYR A 90 15.44 -19.87 2.00
CA TYR A 90 16.54 -19.88 1.04
C TYR A 90 16.73 -21.27 0.48
N HIS A 91 16.62 -21.40 -0.84
CA HIS A 91 16.80 -22.67 -1.53
C HIS A 91 18.07 -22.67 -2.38
N PHE A 92 18.90 -23.68 -2.18
CA PHE A 92 20.10 -23.94 -2.97
C PHE A 92 20.41 -25.44 -2.97
N PRO A 93 20.93 -26.01 -4.07
CA PRO A 93 21.15 -25.40 -5.39
C PRO A 93 19.86 -25.22 -6.20
N LEU A 94 19.93 -24.45 -7.29
CA LEU A 94 18.82 -24.25 -8.23
C LEU A 94 18.56 -25.53 -9.03
N ASN A 95 17.78 -26.45 -8.45
CA ASN A 95 17.42 -27.74 -9.04
C ASN A 95 15.90 -27.98 -8.94
N ASP A 96 15.44 -29.09 -9.50
CA ASP A 96 14.02 -29.45 -9.53
C ASP A 96 13.40 -29.61 -8.13
N ALA A 97 14.21 -29.98 -7.13
CA ALA A 97 13.73 -30.09 -5.74
C ALA A 97 13.46 -28.70 -5.13
N SER A 98 14.36 -27.74 -5.33
CA SER A 98 14.17 -26.34 -4.91
C SER A 98 12.96 -25.71 -5.59
N GLU A 99 12.77 -25.96 -6.88
CA GLU A 99 11.60 -25.52 -7.64
C GLU A 99 10.30 -26.13 -7.10
N ALA A 100 10.31 -27.43 -6.75
CA ALA A 100 9.17 -28.11 -6.14
C ALA A 100 8.82 -27.52 -4.77
N CYS A 101 9.82 -27.25 -3.92
CA CYS A 101 9.62 -26.62 -2.61
C CYS A 101 9.02 -25.21 -2.72
N LEU A 102 9.55 -24.35 -3.61
CA LEU A 102 8.99 -23.02 -3.85
C LEU A 102 7.54 -23.08 -4.33
N ARG A 103 7.23 -24.04 -5.21
CA ARG A 103 5.88 -24.24 -5.75
C ARG A 103 4.89 -24.68 -4.67
N GLU A 104 5.30 -25.54 -3.74
CA GLU A 104 4.46 -25.91 -2.60
C GLU A 104 4.24 -24.74 -1.63
N SER A 105 5.28 -23.97 -1.31
CA SER A 105 5.14 -22.74 -0.51
C SER A 105 4.17 -21.74 -1.16
N PHE A 106 4.26 -21.54 -2.48
CA PHE A 106 3.34 -20.67 -3.21
C PHE A 106 1.89 -21.17 -3.16
N LYS A 107 1.67 -22.48 -3.32
CA LYS A 107 0.34 -23.08 -3.18
C LYS A 107 -0.22 -22.88 -1.76
N ALA A 108 0.61 -23.07 -0.73
CA ALA A 108 0.19 -22.87 0.66
C ALA A 108 -0.24 -21.43 0.94
N LEU A 109 0.49 -20.44 0.40
CA LEU A 109 0.15 -19.02 0.53
C LEU A 109 -1.13 -18.62 -0.21
N THR A 110 -1.49 -19.33 -1.28
CA THR A 110 -2.63 -18.97 -2.16
C THR A 110 -3.91 -19.78 -1.88
N HIS A 111 -3.85 -20.84 -1.08
CA HIS A 111 -4.99 -21.72 -0.82
C HIS A 111 -6.14 -21.06 -0.02
N ASN A 112 -5.89 -19.95 0.67
CA ASN A 112 -6.91 -19.18 1.39
C ASN A 112 -7.50 -18.01 0.58
N SER A 113 -7.05 -17.78 -0.66
CA SER A 113 -7.48 -16.61 -1.47
C SER A 113 -8.80 -16.83 -2.22
N THR A 114 -9.48 -17.97 -2.07
CA THR A 114 -10.74 -18.29 -2.79
C THR A 114 -12.02 -17.91 -2.03
N ARG A 115 -11.93 -17.04 -1.02
CA ARG A 115 -13.11 -16.40 -0.40
C ARG A 115 -12.90 -14.90 -0.24
N ALA A 116 -13.06 -14.18 -1.34
CA ALA A 116 -13.51 -12.80 -1.30
C ALA A 116 -14.96 -12.79 -1.79
N VAL A 117 -15.89 -12.52 -0.87
CA VAL A 117 -17.26 -12.09 -1.16
C VAL A 117 -17.26 -10.57 -1.23
#